data_AF-A0A503X4N0-F1
#
_entry.id   AF-A0A503X4N0-F1
#
_cell.length_a   1.000
_cell.length_b   1.000
_cell.length_c   1.000
_cell.angle_alpha   90.00
_cell.angle_beta   90.00
_cell.angle_gamma   90.00
#
_symmetry.space_group_name_H-M   'P 1'
#
loop_
_entity.id
_entity.type
_entity.pdbx_description
1 polymer ?
#
loop_
_entity_poly.entity_id
_entity_poly.type
_entity_poly.pdbx_seq_one_letter_code
_entity_poly.pdbx_strand_id
1 'polypeptide(L)' 'MPPQDRLTIHIRLSPSLIKQLKITAAENGQSMNAEIAARLERSFGPGDDDRRAAAKLLTEAISILDRGSGG' A
#
# COMPACT_ATOMS: atom_id res chain seq x y z
N MET A 1 -15.55 14.99 18.03
CA MET A 1 -14.76 13.87 17.50
C MET A 1 -14.15 13.13 18.67
N PRO A 2 -14.32 11.81 18.81
CA PRO A 2 -13.59 11.07 19.83
C PRO A 2 -12.07 11.20 19.56
N PRO A 3 -11.21 11.13 20.59
CA PRO A 3 -9.76 11.10 20.38
C PRO A 3 -9.45 9.90 19.50
N GLN A 4 -8.85 10.14 18.34
CA GLN A 4 -8.28 9.03 17.58
C GLN A 4 -7.09 8.53 18.41
N ASP A 5 -7.12 7.27 18.83
CA ASP A 5 -5.97 6.59 19.45
C ASP A 5 -4.81 6.56 18.45
N ARG A 6 -4.06 7.66 18.40
CA ARG A 6 -2.90 7.83 17.52
C ARG A 6 -1.64 7.59 18.32
N LEU A 7 -1.07 6.41 18.13
CA LEU A 7 0.27 6.11 18.60
C LEU A 7 1.28 6.90 17.76
N THR A 8 2.20 7.60 18.41
CA THR A 8 3.27 8.36 17.75
C THR A 8 4.59 7.63 17.93
N ILE A 9 5.30 7.38 16.83
CA ILE A 9 6.64 6.81 16.85
C ILE A 9 7.69 7.89 16.59
N HIS A 10 8.75 7.89 17.38
CA HIS A 10 9.92 8.76 17.19
C HIS A 10 11.09 7.92 16.68
N ILE A 11 11.51 8.19 15.44
CA ILE A 11 12.60 7.44 14.78
C ILE A 11 13.64 8.42 14.23
N ARG A 12 14.91 8.00 14.23
CA ARG A 12 15.99 8.76 13.58
C ARG A 12 16.09 8.33 12.12
N LEU A 13 16.06 9.30 11.21
CA LEU A 13 16.20 9.10 9.77
C LEU A 13 17.40 9.88 9.26
N SER A 14 18.03 9.39 8.19
CA SER A 14 19.08 10.13 7.52
C SER A 14 18.51 11.39 6.85
N PRO A 15 19.31 12.48 6.71
CA PRO A 15 18.86 13.69 6.03
C PRO A 15 18.43 13.44 4.58
N SER A 16 19.08 12.50 3.89
CA SER A 16 18.73 12.10 2.52
C SER A 16 17.35 11.45 2.44
N LEU A 17 17.03 10.55 3.38
CA LEU A 17 15.73 9.91 3.43
C LEU A 17 14.61 10.90 3.74
N ILE A 18 14.84 11.85 4.65
CA ILE A 18 13.86 12.93 4.92
C ILE A 18 13.55 13.72 3.64
N LYS A 19 14.57 14.07 2.85
CA LYS A 19 14.36 14.78 1.56
C LYS A 19 13.52 13.95 0.60
N GLN A 20 13.84 12.68 0.42
CA GLN A 20 13.09 11.77 -0.46
C GLN A 20 11.63 11.62 -0.02
N LEU A 21 11.38 11.47 1.28
CA LEU A 21 10.03 11.36 1.83
C LEU A 21 9.21 12.64 1.60
N LYS A 22 9.82 13.82 1.75
CA LYS A 22 9.14 15.10 1.46
C LYS A 22 8.78 15.24 -0.01
N ILE A 23 9.69 14.89 -0.91
CA ILE A 23 9.45 14.94 -2.37
C ILE A 23 8.30 13.99 -2.73
N THR A 24 8.40 12.72 -2.32
CA THR A 24 7.37 11.72 -2.64
C THR A 24 6.01 12.11 -2.07
N ALA A 25 5.97 12.63 -0.83
CA ALA A 25 4.71 13.06 -0.22
C ALA A 25 4.07 14.22 -1.00
N ALA A 26 4.87 15.17 -1.48
CA ALA A 26 4.40 16.26 -2.33
C ALA A 26 3.88 15.76 -3.69
N GLU A 27 4.60 14.85 -4.33
CA GLU A 27 4.18 14.20 -5.60
C GLU A 27 2.85 13.45 -5.44
N ASN A 28 2.65 12.79 -4.30
CA ASN A 28 1.43 12.04 -3.97
C ASN A 28 0.31 12.93 -3.39
N GLY A 29 0.52 14.24 -3.26
CA GLY A 29 -0.48 15.16 -2.71
C GLY A 29 -0.88 14.88 -1.26
N GLN A 30 0.01 14.28 -0.46
CA GLN A 30 -0.26 13.89 0.93
C GLN A 30 0.77 14.43 1.92
N SER A 31 0.46 14.32 3.22
CA SER A 31 1.44 14.68 4.25
C SER A 31 2.59 13.66 4.30
N MET A 32 3.77 14.11 4.75
CA MET A 32 4.92 13.22 4.94
C MET A 32 4.60 12.03 5.88
N ASN A 33 3.79 12.25 6.91
CA ASN A 33 3.38 11.18 7.84
C ASN A 33 2.49 10.15 7.15
N ALA A 34 1.56 10.59 6.29
CA ALA A 34 0.69 9.70 5.53
C ALA A 34 1.51 8.85 4.53
N GLU A 35 2.51 9.45 3.88
CA GLU A 35 3.44 8.72 3.00
C GLU A 35 4.24 7.67 3.77
N ILE A 36 4.78 8.02 4.94
CA ILE A 36 5.54 7.09 5.79
C ILE A 36 4.64 5.93 6.24
N ALA A 37 3.44 6.22 6.75
CA ALA A 37 2.48 5.21 7.17
C ALA A 37 2.13 4.26 6.02
N ALA A 38 1.78 4.80 4.85
CA ALA A 38 1.43 4.00 3.68
C ALA A 38 2.60 3.11 3.21
N ARG A 39 3.85 3.60 3.27
CA ARG A 39 5.03 2.78 2.97
C ARG A 39 5.24 1.65 3.97
N LEU A 40 5.08 1.94 5.26
CA LEU A 40 5.19 0.92 6.31
C LEU A 40 4.08 -0.13 6.17
N GLU A 41 2.83 0.28 6.00
CA GLU A 41 1.70 -0.61 5.76
C GLU A 41 1.95 -1.51 4.54
N ARG A 42 2.44 -0.94 3.42
CA ARG A 42 2.83 -1.73 2.24
C ARG A 42 3.95 -2.73 2.54
N SER A 43 4.89 -2.41 3.43
CA SER A 43 5.98 -3.33 3.79
C SER A 43 5.53 -4.51 4.65
N PHE A 44 4.38 -4.39 5.32
CA PHE A 44 3.74 -5.46 6.10
C PHE A 44 2.54 -6.09 5.37
N GLY A 45 2.17 -5.58 4.20
CA GLY A 45 1.09 -6.11 3.39
C GLY A 45 1.46 -7.47 2.77
N PRO A 46 0.47 -8.18 2.19
CA PRO A 46 0.73 -9.39 1.42
C PRO A 46 1.80 -9.05 0.37
N GLY A 47 2.88 -9.83 0.32
CA GLY A 47 4.03 -9.51 -0.53
C GLY A 47 3.62 -9.41 -2.00
N ASP A 48 4.53 -8.93 -2.86
CA ASP A 48 4.30 -8.97 -4.32
C ASP A 48 3.89 -10.38 -4.80
N ASP A 49 4.36 -11.42 -4.12
CA ASP A 49 3.99 -12.82 -4.35
C ASP A 49 2.52 -13.10 -4.05
N ASP A 50 1.98 -12.62 -2.93
CA ASP A 50 0.57 -12.78 -2.57
C ASP A 50 -0.33 -11.98 -3.51
N ARG A 51 0.09 -10.77 -3.90
CA ARG A 51 -0.62 -9.95 -4.89
C ARG A 51 -0.65 -10.62 -6.26
N ARG A 52 0.47 -11.23 -6.67
CA ARG A 52 0.58 -11.99 -7.92
C ARG A 52 -0.26 -13.27 -7.87
N ALA A 53 -0.31 -13.96 -6.73
CA ALA A 53 -1.17 -15.12 -6.53
C ALA A 53 -2.66 -14.75 -6.60
N ALA A 54 -3.06 -13.66 -5.95
CA ALA A 54 -4.42 -13.14 -6.01
C ALA A 54 -4.84 -12.75 -7.44
N ALA A 55 -3.95 -12.06 -8.19
CA ALA A 55 -4.20 -11.72 -9.59
C ALA A 55 -4.38 -12.96 -10.48
N LYS A 56 -3.60 -14.01 -10.23
CA LYS A 56 -3.73 -15.29 -10.94
C LYS A 56 -5.08 -15.96 -10.65
N LEU A 57 -5.48 -16.05 -9.37
CA LEU A 57 -6.77 -16.62 -8.97
C LEU A 57 -7.95 -15.85 -9.56
N LEU A 58 -7.89 -14.51 -9.59
CA LEU A 58 -8.92 -13.69 -10.22
C LEU A 58 -9.04 -13.96 -11.73
N THR A 59 -7.91 -14.13 -12.42
CA THR A 59 -7.87 -14.45 -13.85
C THR A 59 -8.47 -15.83 -14.14
N GLU A 60 -8.16 -16.82 -13.30
CA GLU A 60 -8.74 -18.16 -13.40
C GLU A 60 -10.27 -18.14 -13.17
N ALA A 61 -10.74 -17.37 -12.17
CA ALA A 61 -12.16 -17.22 -11.89
C ALA A 61 -12.92 -16.57 -13.06
N ILE A 62 -12.38 -15.51 -13.68
CA ILE A 62 -12.97 -14.87 -14.87
C ILE A 62 -13.07 -15.87 -16.02
N SER A 63 -12.02 -16.67 -16.23
CA SER A 63 -11.98 -17.66 -17.30
C SER A 63 -13.02 -18.78 -17.13
N ILE A 64 -13.40 -19.10 -15.89
CA ILE A 64 -14.47 -20.06 -15.59
C ILE A 64 -15.83 -19.44 -15.87
N LEU A 65 -16.05 -18.18 -15.46
CA LEU A 65 -17.29 -17.45 -15.72
C LEU A 65 -17.56 -17.30 -17.23
N ASP A 66 -16.55 -16.88 -17.99
CA ASP A 66 -16.65 -16.71 -19.45
C ASP A 66 -17.04 -18.02 -20.16
N ARG A 67 -16.52 -19.16 -19.67
CA ARG A 67 -16.84 -20.49 -20.21
C ARG A 67 -18.26 -20.94 -19.89
N GLY A 68 -18.84 -20.45 -18.78
CA GLY A 68 -20.21 -20.77 -18.36
C GLY A 68 -21.29 -19.91 -19.03
N SER A 69 -20.94 -18.73 -19.54
CA SER A 69 -21.86 -17.80 -20.20
C SER A 69 -22.06 -18.03 -21.71
N GLY A 70 -21.38 -19.02 -22.31
CA GLY A 70 -21.46 -19.32 -23.75
C GLY A 70 -22.28 -20.56 -24.11
N GLY A 71 -23.19 -21.02 -23.24
CA GLY A 71 -24.07 -22.18 -23.46
C GLY A 71 -25.41 -21.83 -24.09
#